data_AF-A0A8I6XAL1-F1
#
_entry.id   AF-A0A8I6XAL1-F1
#
_cell.length_a   1.000
_cell.length_b   1.000
_cell.length_c   1.000
_cell.angle_alpha   90.00
_cell.angle_beta   90.00
_cell.angle_gamma   90.00
#
_symmetry.space_group_name_H-M   'P 1'
#
loop_
_entity.id
_entity.type
_entity.pdbx_description
1 polymer ?
#
loop_
_entity_poly.entity_id
_entity_poly.type
_entity_poly.pdbx_seq_one_letter_code
_entity_poly.pdbx_strand_id
1 'polypeptide(L)'
;MARGQARARILHKFADLVDQHVEELAALDTVDAGKLFQMGKLVDIPGGANLLRYYAGAADKIHGETLKMARPLHGYTLKEPVGVVGHIVPWNYPTTMFFFKVSPALAAGCTMVVKPAEQTPLSALFYAHLAKEAGIPDGVLNVVPGFGPTAGAAMASHMDIDKISFTGSTEVGRLVMQAAALSNLKPVSLELGGKSPIIVFDDADVDMAVSLVNMATYTNKGEICVAGTRIYVQEGIYDAFVNKSVELAKKSVVGDPFNPNVHQGPQVDKNQYEKVLKYIDVGKSEGATLLTGGKACSDKGYYIEPAIFTDVKA
;
A
#
# COMPACT_ATOMS: atom_id res chain seq x y z
N MET A 1 29.34 8.47 -7.18
CA MET A 1 27.92 8.71 -6.83
C MET A 1 27.55 10.14 -7.21
N ALA A 2 26.38 10.36 -7.82
CA ALA A 2 25.89 11.72 -8.10
C ALA A 2 25.69 12.49 -6.78
N ARG A 3 25.96 13.80 -6.76
CA ARG A 3 25.70 14.67 -5.59
C ARG A 3 24.22 14.62 -5.20
N GLY A 4 23.90 14.69 -3.91
CA GLY A 4 22.50 14.66 -3.42
C GLY A 4 21.60 15.67 -4.12
N GLN A 5 22.10 16.88 -4.34
CA GLN A 5 21.38 17.93 -5.09
C GLN A 5 21.03 17.53 -6.53
N ALA A 6 21.90 16.79 -7.23
CA ALA A 6 21.61 16.33 -8.59
C ALA A 6 20.51 15.26 -8.58
N ARG A 7 20.53 14.35 -7.59
CA ARG A 7 19.44 13.38 -7.39
C ARG A 7 18.12 14.08 -7.09
N ALA A 8 18.13 15.07 -6.18
CA ALA A 8 16.96 15.87 -5.84
C ALA A 8 16.29 16.50 -7.08
N ARG A 9 17.08 17.11 -7.98
CA ARG A 9 16.54 17.70 -9.21
C ARG A 9 15.85 16.68 -10.12
N ILE A 10 16.44 15.49 -10.29
CA ILE A 10 15.85 14.40 -11.08
C ILE A 10 14.54 13.92 -10.44
N LEU A 11 14.51 13.75 -9.11
CA LEU A 11 13.32 13.31 -8.39
C LEU A 11 12.19 14.34 -8.42
N HIS A 12 12.50 15.63 -8.36
CA HIS A 12 11.50 16.69 -8.56
C HIS A 12 10.91 16.64 -9.97
N LYS A 13 11.76 16.53 -11.01
CA LYS A 13 11.28 16.38 -12.40
C LYS A 13 10.41 15.13 -12.56
N PHE A 14 10.79 14.02 -11.95
CA PHE A 14 10.00 12.79 -11.98
C PHE A 14 8.62 13.00 -11.33
N ALA A 15 8.55 13.69 -10.18
CA ALA A 15 7.27 14.01 -9.55
C ALA A 15 6.38 14.89 -10.44
N ASP A 16 6.97 15.87 -11.12
CA ASP A 16 6.23 16.75 -12.04
C ASP A 16 5.67 15.98 -13.25
N LEU A 17 6.41 14.99 -13.77
CA LEU A 17 5.92 14.10 -14.83
C LEU A 17 4.78 13.20 -14.35
N VAL A 18 4.84 12.69 -13.11
CA VAL A 18 3.74 11.91 -12.52
C VAL A 18 2.47 12.76 -12.45
N ASP A 19 2.55 14.01 -12.02
CA ASP A 19 1.39 14.91 -11.98
C ASP A 19 0.84 15.24 -13.37
N GLN A 20 1.71 15.37 -14.38
CA GLN A 20 1.28 15.61 -15.77
C GLN A 20 0.48 14.44 -16.35
N HIS A 21 0.75 13.21 -15.90
CA HIS A 21 0.07 11.98 -16.33
C HIS A 21 -0.98 11.48 -15.33
N VAL A 22 -1.48 12.35 -14.45
CA VAL A 22 -2.39 11.97 -13.34
C VAL A 22 -3.62 11.17 -13.79
N GLU A 23 -4.25 11.56 -14.91
CA GLU A 23 -5.45 10.87 -15.40
C GLU A 23 -5.13 9.49 -15.97
N GLU A 24 -4.05 9.37 -16.73
CA GLU A 24 -3.61 8.12 -17.34
C GLU A 24 -3.19 7.11 -16.27
N LEU A 25 -2.40 7.55 -15.29
CA LEU A 25 -1.98 6.74 -14.15
C LEU A 25 -3.15 6.31 -13.28
N ALA A 26 -4.10 7.21 -13.01
CA ALA A 26 -5.30 6.87 -12.25
C ALA A 26 -6.18 5.87 -13.01
N ALA A 27 -6.27 5.98 -14.33
CA ALA A 27 -7.01 5.02 -15.16
C ALA A 27 -6.33 3.64 -15.14
N LEU A 28 -5.00 3.59 -15.21
CA LEU A 28 -4.23 2.34 -15.07
C LEU A 28 -4.50 1.67 -13.73
N ASP A 29 -4.36 2.39 -12.60
CA ASP A 29 -4.63 1.81 -11.28
C ASP A 29 -6.11 1.41 -11.10
N THR A 30 -7.03 2.10 -11.78
CA THR A 30 -8.46 1.75 -11.79
C THR A 30 -8.72 0.43 -12.49
N VAL A 31 -8.18 0.25 -13.71
CA VAL A 31 -8.43 -0.96 -14.51
C VAL A 31 -7.69 -2.18 -13.98
N ASP A 32 -6.48 -2.00 -13.44
CA ASP A 32 -5.63 -3.10 -12.97
C ASP A 32 -6.04 -3.57 -11.55
N ALA A 33 -6.45 -2.63 -10.67
CA ALA A 33 -6.70 -2.91 -9.26
C ALA A 33 -8.15 -2.70 -8.79
N GLY A 34 -9.07 -2.29 -9.68
CA GLY A 34 -10.47 -2.01 -9.34
C GLY A 34 -10.65 -0.82 -8.39
N LYS A 35 -9.68 0.10 -8.35
CA LYS A 35 -9.69 1.30 -7.48
C LYS A 35 -10.58 2.39 -8.09
N LEU A 36 -11.23 3.21 -7.27
CA LEU A 36 -12.07 4.31 -7.79
C LEU A 36 -11.22 5.33 -8.54
N PHE A 37 -11.60 5.64 -9.78
CA PHE A 37 -10.85 6.55 -10.65
C PHE A 37 -10.68 7.95 -10.05
N GLN A 38 -11.75 8.48 -9.45
CA GLN A 38 -11.69 9.80 -8.79
C GLN A 38 -10.73 9.81 -7.60
N MET A 39 -10.68 8.72 -6.81
CA MET A 39 -9.71 8.60 -5.72
C MET A 39 -8.28 8.47 -6.24
N GLY A 40 -8.09 7.75 -7.35
CA GLY A 40 -6.82 7.71 -8.08
C GLY A 40 -6.33 9.12 -8.43
N LYS A 41 -7.18 9.90 -9.10
CA LYS A 41 -6.87 11.26 -9.57
C LYS A 41 -6.62 12.26 -8.45
N LEU A 42 -7.43 12.20 -7.39
CA LEU A 42 -7.43 13.22 -6.34
C LEU A 42 -6.47 12.91 -5.18
N VAL A 43 -6.15 11.63 -4.96
CA VAL A 43 -5.44 11.18 -3.76
C VAL A 43 -4.24 10.30 -4.10
N ASP A 44 -4.45 9.16 -4.76
CA ASP A 44 -3.41 8.13 -4.84
C ASP A 44 -2.21 8.56 -5.69
N ILE A 45 -2.46 9.13 -6.88
CA ILE A 45 -1.40 9.58 -7.78
C ILE A 45 -0.71 10.84 -7.26
N PRO A 46 -1.43 11.92 -6.87
CA PRO A 46 -0.78 13.11 -6.30
C PRO A 46 -0.06 12.80 -4.97
N GLY A 47 -0.58 11.87 -4.18
CA GLY A 47 0.09 11.39 -2.97
C GLY A 47 1.44 10.73 -3.26
N GLY A 48 1.52 9.92 -4.31
CA GLY A 48 2.77 9.35 -4.81
C GLY A 48 3.78 10.41 -5.25
N ALA A 49 3.35 11.39 -6.06
CA ALA A 49 4.19 12.50 -6.51
C ALA A 49 4.69 13.36 -5.33
N ASN A 50 3.81 13.67 -4.37
CA ASN A 50 4.18 14.43 -3.18
C ASN A 50 5.19 13.71 -2.29
N LEU A 51 5.05 12.38 -2.14
CA LEU A 51 6.05 11.60 -1.43
C LEU A 51 7.41 11.63 -2.13
N LEU A 52 7.41 11.58 -3.46
CA LEU A 52 8.62 11.71 -4.25
C LEU A 52 9.28 13.09 -4.05
N ARG A 53 8.50 14.18 -4.02
CA ARG A 53 8.98 15.53 -3.70
C ARG A 53 9.55 15.64 -2.29
N TYR A 54 8.90 15.01 -1.31
CA TYR A 54 9.39 14.96 0.05
C TYR A 54 10.80 14.34 0.11
N TYR A 55 11.00 13.17 -0.50
CA TYR A 55 12.30 12.52 -0.53
C TYR A 55 13.32 13.20 -1.44
N ALA A 56 12.89 13.87 -2.52
CA ALA A 56 13.74 14.75 -3.31
C ALA A 56 14.37 15.84 -2.43
N GLY A 57 13.56 16.49 -1.58
CA GLY A 57 14.02 17.49 -0.62
C GLY A 57 14.94 16.93 0.48
N ALA A 58 14.90 15.63 0.75
CA ALA A 58 15.79 14.97 1.71
C ALA A 58 17.13 14.51 1.12
N ALA A 59 17.24 14.37 -0.21
CA ALA A 59 18.38 13.73 -0.86
C ALA A 59 19.73 14.44 -0.65
N ASP A 60 19.73 15.74 -0.36
CA ASP A 60 20.93 16.54 -0.06
C ASP A 60 21.11 16.83 1.45
N LYS A 61 20.31 16.21 2.32
CA LYS A 61 20.30 16.42 3.79
C LYS A 61 20.58 15.14 4.57
N ILE A 62 21.21 14.16 3.94
CA ILE A 62 21.60 12.91 4.60
C ILE A 62 22.88 13.17 5.39
N HIS A 63 22.74 13.40 6.70
CA HIS A 63 23.86 13.71 7.58
C HIS A 63 24.34 12.47 8.35
N GLY A 64 25.67 12.33 8.44
CA GLY A 64 26.31 11.53 9.48
C GLY A 64 26.46 12.33 10.77
N GLU A 65 27.24 11.81 11.70
CA GLU A 65 27.51 12.43 13.00
C GLU A 65 29.00 12.56 13.24
N THR A 66 29.43 13.64 13.89
CA THR A 66 30.77 13.71 14.49
C THR A 66 30.65 13.32 15.96
N LEU A 67 31.45 12.36 16.39
CA LEU A 67 31.28 11.69 17.68
C LEU A 67 32.20 12.29 18.74
N LYS A 68 31.66 12.42 19.96
CA LYS A 68 32.45 12.81 21.14
C LYS A 68 33.15 11.59 21.72
N MET A 69 34.39 11.36 21.30
CA MET A 69 35.19 10.21 21.75
C MET A 69 35.69 10.41 23.19
N ALA A 70 35.73 9.33 23.97
CA ALA A 70 36.26 9.35 25.34
C ALA A 70 37.80 9.41 25.43
N ARG A 71 38.48 9.36 24.28
CA ARG A 71 39.94 9.40 24.14
C ARG A 71 40.33 10.39 23.04
N PRO A 72 41.62 10.77 22.88
CA PRO A 72 42.12 11.62 21.78
C PRO A 72 42.00 10.96 20.39
N LEU A 73 40.78 10.70 19.97
CA LEU A 73 40.40 10.10 18.70
C LEU A 73 39.38 11.00 18.03
N HIS A 74 39.46 11.12 16.71
CA HIS A 74 38.41 11.72 15.91
C HIS A 74 37.51 10.61 15.38
N GLY A 75 36.25 10.59 15.82
CA GLY A 75 35.23 9.66 15.34
C GLY A 75 34.15 10.40 14.56
N TYR A 76 33.70 9.81 13.46
CA TYR A 76 32.53 10.27 12.72
C TYR A 76 31.84 9.08 12.03
N THR A 77 30.59 9.27 11.63
CA THR A 77 29.81 8.29 10.88
C THR A 77 29.50 8.80 9.48
N LEU A 78 29.45 7.87 8.52
CA LEU A 78 28.99 8.14 7.16
C LEU A 78 27.64 7.44 6.95
N LYS A 79 26.77 8.07 6.17
CA LYS A 79 25.49 7.50 5.74
C LYS A 79 25.58 7.20 4.25
N GLU A 80 26.02 5.99 3.94
CA GLU A 80 26.21 5.52 2.57
C GLU A 80 24.97 4.76 2.09
N PRO A 81 24.63 4.81 0.79
CA PRO A 81 23.56 3.96 0.25
C PRO A 81 23.92 2.49 0.47
N VAL A 82 22.91 1.68 0.79
CA VAL A 82 23.13 0.24 1.05
C VAL A 82 23.59 -0.53 -0.20
N GLY A 83 23.29 -0.02 -1.40
CA GLY A 83 23.63 -0.66 -2.67
C GLY A 83 22.39 -0.96 -3.50
N VAL A 84 22.27 -2.20 -3.97
CA VAL A 84 21.14 -2.73 -4.75
C VAL A 84 20.02 -3.16 -3.82
N VAL A 85 18.83 -2.57 -4.01
CA VAL A 85 17.65 -2.88 -3.20
C VAL A 85 16.59 -3.62 -4.01
N GLY A 86 16.15 -4.77 -3.49
CA GLY A 86 14.98 -5.48 -3.99
C GLY A 86 13.69 -4.96 -3.37
N HIS A 87 12.74 -4.55 -4.19
CA HIS A 87 11.42 -4.09 -3.76
C HIS A 87 10.34 -5.00 -4.30
N ILE A 88 9.57 -5.64 -3.42
CA ILE A 88 8.40 -6.44 -3.79
C ILE A 88 7.16 -5.74 -3.21
N VAL A 89 6.27 -5.29 -4.09
CA VAL A 89 5.11 -4.46 -3.72
C VAL A 89 3.77 -5.16 -3.99
N PRO A 90 2.73 -4.91 -3.18
CA PRO A 90 1.42 -5.54 -3.32
C PRO A 90 0.56 -4.79 -4.35
N TRP A 91 -0.64 -5.31 -4.60
CA TRP A 91 -1.58 -4.83 -5.60
C TRP A 91 -2.57 -3.78 -5.11
N ASN A 92 -2.71 -3.57 -3.80
CA ASN A 92 -3.86 -2.85 -3.26
C ASN A 92 -3.77 -1.32 -3.40
N TYR A 93 -2.55 -0.77 -3.42
CA TYR A 93 -2.23 0.61 -3.78
C TYR A 93 -0.96 0.63 -4.63
N PRO A 94 -1.03 0.25 -5.93
CA PRO A 94 0.16 0.02 -6.75
C PRO A 94 1.07 1.25 -6.80
N THR A 95 0.50 2.42 -7.08
CA THR A 95 1.23 3.71 -7.11
C THR A 95 1.85 4.07 -5.77
N THR A 96 1.05 4.09 -4.69
CA THR A 96 1.53 4.49 -3.38
C THR A 96 2.64 3.56 -2.89
N MET A 97 2.48 2.25 -3.09
CA MET A 97 3.47 1.26 -2.67
C MET A 97 4.75 1.33 -3.49
N PHE A 98 4.65 1.61 -4.79
CA PHE A 98 5.82 1.88 -5.62
C PHE A 98 6.64 3.04 -5.05
N PHE A 99 6.02 4.21 -4.84
CA PHE A 99 6.73 5.39 -4.35
C PHE A 99 7.14 5.31 -2.88
N PHE A 100 6.43 4.55 -2.03
CA PHE A 100 6.87 4.25 -0.67
C PHE A 100 8.25 3.56 -0.63
N LYS A 101 8.56 2.77 -1.66
CA LYS A 101 9.83 2.05 -1.75
C LYS A 101 10.88 2.83 -2.55
N VAL A 102 10.51 3.28 -3.75
CA VAL A 102 11.43 3.88 -4.73
C VAL A 102 11.92 5.26 -4.29
N SER A 103 11.04 6.10 -3.75
CA SER A 103 11.39 7.49 -3.38
C SER A 103 12.52 7.59 -2.35
N PRO A 104 12.45 6.91 -1.18
CA PRO A 104 13.55 6.95 -0.21
C PRO A 104 14.82 6.28 -0.73
N ALA A 105 14.71 5.17 -1.48
CA ALA A 105 15.87 4.45 -2.01
C ALA A 105 16.66 5.31 -3.02
N LEU A 106 15.97 5.98 -3.95
CA LEU A 106 16.60 6.89 -4.91
C LEU A 106 17.21 8.11 -4.21
N ALA A 107 16.52 8.70 -3.24
CA ALA A 107 17.05 9.83 -2.48
C ALA A 107 18.35 9.48 -1.74
N ALA A 108 18.40 8.29 -1.13
CA ALA A 108 19.59 7.74 -0.49
C ALA A 108 20.74 7.46 -1.48
N GLY A 109 20.43 7.27 -2.76
CA GLY A 109 21.40 6.95 -3.81
C GLY A 109 21.57 5.45 -4.03
N CYS A 110 20.58 4.64 -3.66
CA CYS A 110 20.53 3.21 -3.99
C CYS A 110 20.14 3.00 -5.45
N THR A 111 20.48 1.83 -5.99
CA THR A 111 19.85 1.28 -7.21
C THR A 111 18.84 0.22 -6.80
N MET A 112 17.90 -0.12 -7.67
CA MET A 112 16.83 -1.05 -7.29
C MET A 112 16.29 -1.90 -8.43
N VAL A 113 15.76 -3.06 -8.02
CA VAL A 113 14.88 -3.91 -8.81
C VAL A 113 13.53 -3.95 -8.11
N VAL A 114 12.48 -3.58 -8.83
CA VAL A 114 11.10 -3.53 -8.33
C VAL A 114 10.30 -4.63 -9.02
N LYS A 115 9.65 -5.49 -8.22
CA LYS A 115 8.67 -6.46 -8.68
C LYS A 115 7.28 -5.99 -8.25
N PRO A 116 6.46 -5.44 -9.17
CA PRO A 116 5.06 -5.15 -8.89
C PRO A 116 4.26 -6.45 -8.74
N ALA A 117 3.14 -6.39 -8.05
CA ALA A 117 2.21 -7.53 -7.97
C ALA A 117 1.77 -7.98 -9.37
N GLU A 118 1.58 -9.27 -9.55
CA GLU A 118 1.15 -9.88 -10.82
C GLU A 118 -0.23 -9.38 -11.27
N GLN A 119 -1.08 -8.98 -10.32
CA GLN A 119 -2.37 -8.37 -10.60
C GLN A 119 -2.26 -6.92 -11.11
N THR A 120 -1.21 -6.20 -10.73
CA THR A 120 -1.14 -4.74 -10.95
C THR A 120 0.20 -4.24 -11.50
N PRO A 121 0.69 -4.75 -12.64
CA PRO A 121 1.99 -4.36 -13.17
C PRO A 121 2.00 -3.02 -13.92
N LEU A 122 0.85 -2.52 -14.38
CA LEU A 122 0.79 -1.52 -15.44
C LEU A 122 1.37 -0.16 -15.04
N SER A 123 0.94 0.40 -13.90
CA SER A 123 1.42 1.72 -13.46
C SER A 123 2.90 1.71 -13.10
N ALA A 124 3.42 0.62 -12.52
CA ALA A 124 4.86 0.48 -12.24
C ALA A 124 5.72 0.52 -13.52
N LEU A 125 5.24 -0.08 -14.62
CA LEU A 125 5.91 0.00 -15.91
C LEU A 125 5.84 1.42 -16.50
N PHE A 126 4.70 2.10 -16.33
CA PHE A 126 4.56 3.50 -16.73
C PHE A 126 5.51 4.41 -15.94
N TYR A 127 5.66 4.19 -14.62
CA TYR A 127 6.64 4.91 -13.81
C TYR A 127 8.08 4.68 -14.25
N ALA A 128 8.43 3.48 -14.72
CA ALA A 128 9.75 3.23 -15.30
C ALA A 128 10.00 4.06 -16.57
N HIS A 129 8.98 4.25 -17.40
CA HIS A 129 9.04 5.13 -18.56
C HIS A 129 9.26 6.60 -18.16
N LEU A 130 8.44 7.11 -17.23
CA LEU A 130 8.55 8.48 -16.73
C LEU A 130 9.88 8.73 -15.99
N ALA A 131 10.39 7.74 -15.26
CA ALA A 131 11.70 7.79 -14.62
C ALA A 131 12.83 8.02 -15.64
N LYS A 132 12.78 7.31 -16.78
CA LYS A 132 13.74 7.50 -17.87
C LYS A 132 13.65 8.90 -18.46
N GLU A 133 12.44 9.41 -18.68
CA GLU A 133 12.23 10.78 -19.17
C GLU A 133 12.69 11.85 -18.17
N ALA A 134 12.55 11.58 -16.87
CA ALA A 134 13.08 12.43 -15.80
C ALA A 134 14.61 12.48 -15.77
N GLY A 135 15.29 11.55 -16.45
CA GLY A 135 16.75 11.44 -16.49
C GLY A 135 17.32 10.55 -15.39
N ILE A 136 16.54 9.60 -14.84
CA ILE A 136 17.10 8.53 -14.00
C ILE A 136 18.04 7.69 -14.89
N PRO A 137 19.33 7.51 -14.50
CA PRO A 137 20.28 6.78 -15.32
C PRO A 137 19.91 5.30 -15.51
N ASP A 138 20.37 4.72 -16.62
CA ASP A 138 20.17 3.31 -16.93
C ASP A 138 20.65 2.40 -15.78
N GLY A 139 19.84 1.40 -15.44
CA GLY A 139 20.11 0.43 -14.37
C GLY A 139 19.83 0.93 -12.94
N VAL A 140 19.50 2.20 -12.72
CA VAL A 140 19.19 2.72 -11.38
C VAL A 140 17.81 2.24 -10.90
N LEU A 141 16.81 2.24 -11.78
CA LEU A 141 15.47 1.71 -11.52
C LEU A 141 15.14 0.66 -12.57
N ASN A 142 14.98 -0.59 -12.13
CA ASN A 142 14.61 -1.71 -12.97
C ASN A 142 13.26 -2.24 -12.49
N VAL A 143 12.29 -2.41 -13.39
CA VAL A 143 10.96 -2.96 -13.04
C VAL A 143 10.79 -4.31 -13.74
N VAL A 144 10.61 -5.37 -12.95
CA VAL A 144 10.52 -6.75 -13.43
C VAL A 144 9.17 -7.34 -13.01
N PRO A 145 8.11 -7.19 -13.82
CA PRO A 145 6.83 -7.83 -13.54
C PRO A 145 6.94 -9.35 -13.65
N GLY A 146 6.14 -10.07 -12.87
CA GLY A 146 6.14 -11.53 -12.83
C GLY A 146 5.36 -12.05 -11.64
N PHE A 147 5.41 -13.35 -11.40
CA PHE A 147 4.72 -13.98 -10.27
C PHE A 147 5.57 -13.99 -9.00
N GLY A 148 4.92 -14.03 -7.83
CA GLY A 148 5.60 -14.11 -6.53
C GLY A 148 6.58 -15.30 -6.42
N PRO A 149 6.14 -16.55 -6.67
CA PRO A 149 6.99 -17.74 -6.53
C PRO A 149 8.19 -17.83 -7.47
N THR A 150 8.23 -17.02 -8.54
CA THR A 150 9.33 -16.99 -9.51
C THR A 150 10.14 -15.70 -9.37
N ALA A 151 9.65 -14.57 -9.88
CA ALA A 151 10.36 -13.30 -9.86
C ALA A 151 10.62 -12.80 -8.42
N GLY A 152 9.61 -12.88 -7.55
CA GLY A 152 9.73 -12.46 -6.15
C GLY A 152 10.70 -13.33 -5.34
N ALA A 153 10.59 -14.65 -5.49
CA ALA A 153 11.47 -15.60 -4.81
C ALA A 153 12.94 -15.44 -5.27
N ALA A 154 13.16 -15.31 -6.58
CA ALA A 154 14.49 -15.08 -7.15
C ALA A 154 15.15 -13.82 -6.57
N MET A 155 14.39 -12.72 -6.43
CA MET A 155 14.87 -11.50 -5.78
C MET A 155 15.18 -11.71 -4.29
N ALA A 156 14.32 -12.43 -3.56
CA ALA A 156 14.52 -12.65 -2.13
C ALA A 156 15.79 -13.47 -1.82
N SER A 157 16.11 -14.45 -2.67
CA SER A 157 17.29 -15.31 -2.53
C SER A 157 18.53 -14.82 -3.28
N HIS A 158 18.46 -13.72 -4.03
CA HIS A 158 19.59 -13.26 -4.85
C HIS A 158 20.81 -12.91 -3.99
N MET A 159 22.00 -13.38 -4.37
CA MET A 159 23.23 -13.19 -3.59
C MET A 159 23.77 -11.76 -3.65
N ASP A 160 23.49 -11.04 -4.74
CA ASP A 160 23.98 -9.66 -4.95
C ASP A 160 22.89 -8.59 -4.77
N ILE A 161 21.81 -8.89 -4.04
CA ILE A 161 20.88 -7.86 -3.56
C ILE A 161 21.25 -7.53 -2.11
N ASP A 162 21.61 -6.28 -1.85
CA ASP A 162 22.15 -5.84 -0.56
C ASP A 162 21.05 -5.67 0.50
N LYS A 163 19.83 -5.34 0.08
CA LYS A 163 18.66 -5.20 0.97
C LYS A 163 17.38 -5.61 0.27
N ILE A 164 16.45 -6.22 1.01
CA ILE A 164 15.08 -6.43 0.51
C ILE A 164 14.04 -5.68 1.35
N SER A 165 13.07 -5.08 0.67
CA SER A 165 11.85 -4.56 1.28
C SER A 165 10.63 -5.20 0.62
N PHE A 166 9.77 -5.76 1.46
CA PHE A 166 8.55 -6.44 1.05
C PHE A 166 7.34 -5.80 1.73
N THR A 167 6.25 -5.65 0.97
CA THR A 167 4.93 -5.37 1.52
C THR A 167 3.95 -6.40 0.98
N GLY A 168 3.16 -7.03 1.84
CA GLY A 168 2.21 -8.07 1.43
C GLY A 168 1.73 -8.96 2.57
N SER A 169 1.44 -10.23 2.28
CA SER A 169 0.90 -11.15 3.29
C SER A 169 1.94 -11.57 4.32
N THR A 170 1.50 -11.83 5.56
CA THR A 170 2.35 -12.34 6.64
C THR A 170 3.01 -13.67 6.28
N GLU A 171 2.30 -14.53 5.55
CA GLU A 171 2.81 -15.81 5.05
C GLU A 171 4.03 -15.61 4.15
N VAL A 172 3.91 -14.77 3.12
CA VAL A 172 5.01 -14.51 2.19
C VAL A 172 6.12 -13.71 2.85
N GLY A 173 5.81 -12.80 3.77
CA GLY A 173 6.81 -12.06 4.55
C GLY A 173 7.78 -12.98 5.31
N ARG A 174 7.28 -14.10 5.86
CA ARG A 174 8.12 -15.12 6.50
C ARG A 174 9.05 -15.80 5.49
N LEU A 175 8.54 -16.14 4.30
CA LEU A 175 9.34 -16.73 3.23
C LEU A 175 10.45 -15.78 2.75
N VAL A 176 10.14 -14.48 2.61
CA VAL A 176 11.14 -13.45 2.27
C VAL A 176 12.23 -13.37 3.33
N MET A 177 11.85 -13.34 4.60
CA MET A 177 12.83 -13.31 5.70
C MET A 177 13.69 -14.57 5.74
N GLN A 178 13.10 -15.75 5.52
CA GLN A 178 13.82 -17.01 5.46
C GLN A 178 14.79 -17.05 4.26
N ALA A 179 14.35 -16.61 3.08
CA ALA A 179 15.20 -16.57 1.89
C ALA A 179 16.40 -15.62 2.06
N ALA A 180 16.19 -14.48 2.73
CA ALA A 180 17.29 -13.59 3.09
C ALA A 180 18.30 -14.27 4.03
N ALA A 181 17.80 -15.00 5.04
CA ALA A 181 18.64 -15.74 5.98
C ALA A 181 19.46 -16.86 5.31
N LEU A 182 18.86 -17.58 4.36
CA LEU A 182 19.48 -18.70 3.66
C LEU A 182 20.43 -18.30 2.50
N SER A 183 20.42 -17.03 2.10
CA SER A 183 21.24 -16.53 1.00
C SER A 183 22.45 -15.74 1.52
N ASN A 184 22.37 -14.41 1.52
CA ASN A 184 23.48 -13.51 1.81
C ASN A 184 23.27 -12.69 3.10
N LEU A 185 22.29 -13.06 3.95
CA LEU A 185 21.93 -12.34 5.18
C LEU A 185 21.53 -10.88 4.95
N LYS A 186 21.05 -10.53 3.74
CA LYS A 186 20.58 -9.17 3.42
C LYS A 186 19.56 -8.66 4.45
N PRO A 187 19.64 -7.39 4.90
CA PRO A 187 18.63 -6.82 5.78
C PRO A 187 17.24 -6.82 5.14
N VAL A 188 16.23 -7.07 5.95
CA VAL A 188 14.83 -7.21 5.54
C VAL A 188 13.98 -6.13 6.21
N SER A 189 13.09 -5.47 5.45
CA SER A 189 11.99 -4.68 6.00
C SER A 189 10.65 -5.21 5.49
N LEU A 190 9.74 -5.51 6.41
CA LEU A 190 8.45 -6.13 6.13
C LEU A 190 7.31 -5.22 6.59
N GLU A 191 6.40 -4.87 5.68
CA GLU A 191 5.10 -4.30 6.01
C GLU A 191 4.03 -5.36 5.70
N LEU A 192 3.36 -5.86 6.73
CA LEU A 192 2.46 -7.01 6.63
C LEU A 192 1.00 -6.61 6.89
N GLY A 193 0.09 -7.58 6.81
CA GLY A 193 -1.33 -7.34 7.11
C GLY A 193 -1.59 -7.05 8.59
N GLY A 194 -2.72 -6.39 8.85
CA GLY A 194 -3.18 -6.08 10.20
C GLY A 194 -4.62 -6.53 10.47
N LYS A 195 -5.06 -6.31 11.71
CA LYS A 195 -6.46 -6.40 12.16
C LYS A 195 -6.77 -5.22 13.08
N SER A 196 -6.62 -4.02 12.52
CA SER A 196 -6.61 -2.75 13.25
C SER A 196 -7.93 -2.50 13.98
N PRO A 197 -7.88 -2.25 15.30
CA PRO A 197 -9.06 -1.84 16.05
C PRO A 197 -9.35 -0.35 15.88
N ILE A 198 -10.64 0.02 15.90
CA ILE A 198 -11.10 1.39 16.18
C ILE A 198 -11.90 1.33 17.47
N ILE A 199 -11.64 2.25 18.39
CA ILE A 199 -12.26 2.28 19.72
C ILE A 199 -13.03 3.59 19.83
N VAL A 200 -14.33 3.49 20.07
CA VAL A 200 -15.28 4.61 20.17
C VAL A 200 -15.82 4.64 21.60
N PHE A 201 -15.47 5.68 22.35
CA PHE A 201 -15.93 5.90 23.72
C PHE A 201 -17.25 6.68 23.74
N ASP A 202 -17.96 6.65 24.87
CA ASP A 202 -19.30 7.24 25.05
C ASP A 202 -19.34 8.76 24.82
N ASP A 203 -18.21 9.45 24.95
CA ASP A 203 -18.09 10.90 24.74
C ASP A 203 -17.87 11.28 23.26
N ALA A 204 -17.76 10.30 22.37
CA ALA A 204 -17.62 10.55 20.94
C ALA A 204 -18.92 11.08 20.32
N ASP A 205 -18.79 12.02 19.39
CA ASP A 205 -19.87 12.35 18.46
C ASP A 205 -20.18 11.12 17.61
N VAL A 206 -21.38 10.56 17.79
CA VAL A 206 -21.77 9.28 17.15
C VAL A 206 -21.82 9.41 15.63
N ASP A 207 -22.27 10.54 15.08
CA ASP A 207 -22.38 10.73 13.63
C ASP A 207 -21.01 10.85 12.96
N MET A 208 -20.10 11.60 13.60
CA MET A 208 -18.70 11.68 13.19
C MET A 208 -18.02 10.31 13.29
N ALA A 209 -18.19 9.60 14.42
CA ALA A 209 -17.57 8.31 14.65
C ALA A 209 -18.02 7.26 13.63
N VAL A 210 -19.33 7.19 13.34
CA VAL A 210 -19.89 6.29 12.30
C VAL A 210 -19.30 6.62 10.93
N SER A 211 -19.21 7.92 10.59
CA SER A 211 -18.64 8.36 9.31
C SER A 211 -17.16 7.97 9.15
N LEU A 212 -16.37 8.17 10.22
CA LEU A 212 -14.95 7.81 10.25
C LEU A 212 -14.75 6.30 10.18
N VAL A 213 -15.54 5.52 10.90
CA VAL A 213 -15.49 4.05 10.87
C VAL A 213 -15.87 3.52 9.49
N ASN A 214 -16.93 4.04 8.89
CA ASN A 214 -17.33 3.65 7.53
C ASN A 214 -16.20 3.90 6.52
N MET A 215 -15.57 5.07 6.58
CA MET A 215 -14.40 5.38 5.75
C MET A 215 -13.23 4.42 6.03
N ALA A 216 -12.89 4.19 7.30
CA ALA A 216 -11.76 3.34 7.66
C ALA A 216 -11.95 1.85 7.32
N THR A 217 -13.19 1.37 7.27
CA THR A 217 -13.52 -0.03 6.95
C THR A 217 -13.65 -0.26 5.45
N TYR A 218 -14.32 0.63 4.72
CA TYR A 218 -14.74 0.36 3.34
C TYR A 218 -13.93 1.10 2.26
N THR A 219 -13.05 2.05 2.64
CA THR A 219 -12.13 2.68 1.69
C THR A 219 -11.33 1.59 0.97
N ASN A 220 -11.15 1.78 -0.35
CA ASN A 220 -10.50 0.79 -1.22
C ASN A 220 -11.05 -0.61 -1.01
N LYS A 221 -12.39 -0.73 -0.89
CA LYS A 221 -13.12 -1.99 -0.77
C LYS A 221 -12.58 -2.93 0.33
N GLY A 222 -12.07 -2.34 1.41
CA GLY A 222 -11.47 -3.03 2.56
C GLY A 222 -10.09 -3.65 2.30
N GLU A 223 -9.54 -3.51 1.09
CA GLU A 223 -8.25 -4.05 0.69
C GLU A 223 -7.12 -3.10 1.14
N ILE A 224 -6.97 -2.92 2.45
CA ILE A 224 -5.95 -2.07 3.08
C ILE A 224 -5.38 -2.77 4.31
N CYS A 225 -4.05 -2.83 4.45
CA CYS A 225 -3.41 -3.45 5.61
C CYS A 225 -3.77 -2.78 6.95
N VAL A 226 -4.11 -1.49 6.92
CA VAL A 226 -4.48 -0.69 8.10
C VAL A 226 -6.00 -0.49 8.26
N ALA A 227 -6.83 -1.20 7.48
CA ALA A 227 -8.29 -1.05 7.55
C ALA A 227 -8.83 -1.25 8.97
N GLY A 228 -9.78 -0.39 9.36
CA GLY A 228 -10.52 -0.52 10.62
C GLY A 228 -11.42 -1.75 10.56
N THR A 229 -10.99 -2.85 11.18
CA THR A 229 -11.62 -4.17 10.98
C THR A 229 -12.19 -4.78 12.25
N ARG A 230 -11.94 -4.16 13.41
CA ARG A 230 -12.59 -4.47 14.69
C ARG A 230 -13.04 -3.14 15.29
N ILE A 231 -14.34 -2.96 15.43
CA ILE A 231 -14.90 -1.71 15.94
C ILE A 231 -15.42 -1.98 17.34
N TYR A 232 -14.75 -1.44 18.34
CA TYR A 232 -15.15 -1.52 19.74
C TYR A 232 -15.87 -0.23 20.09
N VAL A 233 -17.14 -0.33 20.45
CA VAL A 233 -17.97 0.82 20.81
C VAL A 233 -18.44 0.63 22.24
N GLN A 234 -18.28 1.66 23.06
CA GLN A 234 -18.70 1.65 24.45
C GLN A 234 -20.22 1.53 24.57
N GLU A 235 -20.68 0.81 25.58
CA GLU A 235 -22.07 0.34 25.71
C GLU A 235 -23.12 1.46 25.72
N GLY A 236 -22.77 2.67 26.17
CA GLY A 236 -23.70 3.78 26.26
C GLY A 236 -24.17 4.32 24.90
N ILE A 237 -23.39 4.10 23.84
CA ILE A 237 -23.70 4.57 22.47
C ILE A 237 -23.78 3.45 21.43
N TYR A 238 -23.59 2.18 21.84
CA TYR A 238 -23.47 1.03 20.93
C TYR A 238 -24.66 0.88 19.97
N ASP A 239 -25.90 0.85 20.48
CA ASP A 239 -27.08 0.61 19.64
C ASP A 239 -27.29 1.73 18.61
N ALA A 240 -27.10 2.98 19.04
CA ALA A 240 -27.20 4.14 18.14
C ALA A 240 -26.13 4.08 17.04
N PHE A 241 -24.90 3.71 17.41
CA PHE A 241 -23.79 3.56 16.48
C PHE A 241 -24.05 2.45 15.45
N VAL A 242 -24.51 1.27 15.89
CA VAL A 242 -24.78 0.13 15.01
C VAL A 242 -25.87 0.47 14.00
N ASN A 243 -26.98 1.05 14.46
CA ASN A 243 -28.10 1.42 13.58
C ASN A 243 -27.65 2.40 12.49
N LYS A 244 -26.94 3.47 12.87
CA LYS A 244 -26.41 4.46 11.91
C LYS A 244 -25.38 3.87 10.95
N SER A 245 -24.53 2.95 11.44
CA SER A 245 -23.54 2.26 10.61
C SER A 245 -24.20 1.38 9.54
N VAL A 246 -25.26 0.65 9.91
CA VAL A 246 -26.04 -0.17 8.97
C VAL A 246 -26.73 0.71 7.92
N GLU A 247 -27.32 1.82 8.32
CA GLU A 247 -27.94 2.77 7.37
C GLU A 247 -26.92 3.34 6.38
N LEU A 248 -25.73 3.71 6.85
CA LEU A 248 -24.69 4.28 6.00
C LEU A 248 -24.12 3.23 5.03
N ALA A 249 -23.85 2.01 5.50
CA ALA A 249 -23.36 0.92 4.67
C ALA A 249 -24.34 0.58 3.52
N LYS A 250 -25.66 0.58 3.81
CA LYS A 250 -26.71 0.35 2.80
C LYS A 250 -26.81 1.43 1.73
N LYS A 251 -26.32 2.65 2.00
CA LYS A 251 -26.28 3.76 1.03
C LYS A 251 -25.06 3.71 0.10
N SER A 252 -24.11 2.80 0.34
CA SER A 252 -22.93 2.67 -0.52
C SER A 252 -23.31 2.18 -1.92
N VAL A 253 -22.84 2.90 -2.94
CA VAL A 253 -23.08 2.55 -4.33
C VAL A 253 -21.92 1.69 -4.80
N VAL A 254 -22.17 0.39 -4.99
CA VAL A 254 -21.17 -0.56 -5.50
C VAL A 254 -21.30 -0.66 -7.02
N GLY A 255 -20.21 -0.52 -7.77
CA GLY A 255 -20.27 -0.57 -9.23
C GLY A 255 -18.97 -0.25 -9.95
N ASP A 256 -19.09 0.12 -11.22
CA ASP A 256 -17.96 0.46 -12.08
C ASP A 256 -17.11 1.59 -11.47
N PRO A 257 -15.82 1.35 -11.16
CA PRO A 257 -14.98 2.32 -10.48
C PRO A 257 -14.63 3.57 -11.32
N PHE A 258 -14.95 3.58 -12.63
CA PHE A 258 -14.85 4.78 -13.46
C PHE A 258 -16.05 5.72 -13.31
N ASN A 259 -17.19 5.23 -12.82
CA ASN A 259 -18.38 6.05 -12.61
C ASN A 259 -18.19 6.95 -11.37
N PRO A 260 -18.29 8.29 -11.49
CA PRO A 260 -18.04 9.20 -10.37
C PRO A 260 -19.07 9.10 -9.24
N ASN A 261 -20.20 8.42 -9.45
CA ASN A 261 -21.23 8.21 -8.44
C ASN A 261 -21.06 6.90 -7.66
N VAL A 262 -20.03 6.10 -7.97
CA VAL A 262 -19.74 4.85 -7.29
C VAL A 262 -18.84 5.10 -6.08
N HIS A 263 -19.18 4.48 -4.96
CA HIS A 263 -18.46 4.58 -3.69
C HIS A 263 -17.57 3.34 -3.43
N GLN A 264 -17.78 2.23 -4.15
CA GLN A 264 -17.00 1.01 -3.98
C GLN A 264 -16.86 0.22 -5.29
N GLY A 265 -15.62 -0.07 -5.68
CA GLY A 265 -15.27 -0.93 -6.83
C GLY A 265 -15.24 -2.42 -6.49
N PRO A 266 -14.79 -3.28 -7.42
CA PRO A 266 -14.66 -4.72 -7.20
C PRO A 266 -13.41 -5.05 -6.36
N GLN A 267 -13.37 -6.27 -5.81
CA GLN A 267 -12.12 -6.89 -5.35
C GLN A 267 -11.14 -7.07 -6.51
N VAL A 268 -9.85 -7.12 -6.22
CA VAL A 268 -8.80 -7.11 -7.25
C VAL A 268 -8.88 -8.31 -8.21
N ASP A 269 -9.14 -9.50 -7.69
CA ASP A 269 -9.15 -10.74 -8.46
C ASP A 269 -10.14 -11.76 -7.87
N LYS A 270 -10.31 -12.87 -8.61
CA LYS A 270 -11.20 -13.97 -8.21
C LYS A 270 -10.81 -14.61 -6.88
N ASN A 271 -9.51 -14.77 -6.61
CA ASN A 271 -9.03 -15.44 -5.40
C ASN A 271 -9.38 -14.59 -4.16
N GLN A 272 -9.10 -13.29 -4.23
CA GLN A 272 -9.42 -12.37 -3.14
C GLN A 272 -10.93 -12.26 -2.93
N TYR A 273 -11.72 -12.22 -4.00
CA TYR A 273 -13.18 -12.26 -3.95
C TYR A 273 -13.72 -13.51 -3.24
N GLU A 274 -13.29 -14.70 -3.67
CA GLU A 274 -13.70 -15.97 -3.06
C GLU A 274 -13.26 -16.07 -1.60
N LYS A 275 -12.06 -15.56 -1.28
CA LYS A 275 -11.54 -15.52 0.08
C LYS A 275 -12.38 -14.64 1.00
N VAL A 276 -12.82 -13.47 0.54
CA VAL A 276 -13.67 -12.57 1.34
C VAL A 276 -15.06 -13.19 1.56
N LEU A 277 -15.67 -13.78 0.51
CA LEU A 277 -16.93 -14.50 0.66
C LEU A 277 -16.82 -15.67 1.65
N LYS A 278 -15.73 -16.44 1.59
CA LYS A 278 -15.46 -17.50 2.56
C LYS A 278 -15.40 -16.96 4.00
N TYR A 279 -14.75 -15.81 4.24
CA TYR A 279 -14.72 -15.22 5.58
C TYR A 279 -16.07 -14.71 6.06
N ILE A 280 -16.92 -14.22 5.15
CA ILE A 280 -18.31 -13.88 5.47
C ILE A 280 -19.07 -15.13 5.93
N ASP A 281 -18.90 -16.26 5.24
CA ASP A 281 -19.56 -17.52 5.61
C ASP A 281 -19.01 -18.10 6.92
N VAL A 282 -17.70 -17.96 7.18
CA VAL A 282 -17.11 -18.27 8.50
C VAL A 282 -17.82 -17.48 9.60
N GLY A 283 -17.96 -16.16 9.45
CA GLY A 283 -18.64 -15.30 10.43
C GLY A 283 -20.06 -15.77 10.75
N LYS A 284 -20.84 -16.14 9.72
CA LYS A 284 -22.18 -16.72 9.90
C LYS A 284 -22.12 -18.06 10.63
N SER A 285 -21.21 -18.95 10.24
CA SER A 285 -21.10 -20.30 10.79
C SER A 285 -20.63 -20.35 12.25
N GLU A 286 -19.86 -19.34 12.68
CA GLU A 286 -19.36 -19.20 14.05
C GLU A 286 -20.33 -18.44 14.97
N GLY A 287 -21.49 -18.04 14.45
CA GLY A 287 -22.60 -17.48 15.24
C GLY A 287 -22.62 -15.96 15.35
N ALA A 288 -21.85 -15.23 14.53
CA ALA A 288 -22.00 -13.78 14.43
C ALA A 288 -23.26 -13.42 13.61
N THR A 289 -23.86 -12.27 13.93
CA THR A 289 -25.07 -11.79 13.27
C THR A 289 -24.72 -10.89 12.10
N LEU A 290 -25.11 -11.26 10.88
CA LEU A 290 -24.96 -10.40 9.69
C LEU A 290 -26.09 -9.38 9.60
N LEU A 291 -25.80 -8.10 9.82
CA LEU A 291 -26.82 -7.03 9.82
C LEU A 291 -27.09 -6.45 8.42
N THR A 292 -26.08 -6.44 7.54
CA THR A 292 -26.23 -5.97 6.15
C THR A 292 -25.10 -6.51 5.27
N GLY A 293 -25.31 -6.53 3.96
CA GLY A 293 -24.33 -6.94 2.96
C GLY A 293 -23.99 -8.43 3.01
N GLY A 294 -22.71 -8.74 2.83
CA GLY A 294 -22.20 -10.12 3.01
C GLY A 294 -22.58 -11.08 1.88
N LYS A 295 -22.72 -10.56 0.66
CA LYS A 295 -23.00 -11.34 -0.55
C LYS A 295 -22.44 -10.66 -1.79
N ALA A 296 -22.35 -11.43 -2.88
CA ALA A 296 -22.07 -10.90 -4.21
C ALA A 296 -23.22 -10.01 -4.70
N CYS A 297 -22.91 -8.95 -5.46
CA CYS A 297 -23.92 -7.99 -5.95
C CYS A 297 -23.87 -7.72 -7.47
N SER A 298 -23.20 -8.57 -8.24
CA SER A 298 -23.17 -8.46 -9.71
C SER A 298 -22.92 -9.83 -10.36
N ASP A 299 -23.48 -10.04 -11.55
CA ASP A 299 -23.23 -11.24 -12.38
C ASP A 299 -21.87 -11.21 -13.07
N LYS A 300 -21.23 -10.04 -13.13
CA LYS A 300 -19.90 -9.81 -13.74
C LYS A 300 -19.02 -8.99 -12.80
N GLY A 301 -17.72 -9.29 -12.82
CA GLY A 301 -16.76 -8.65 -11.91
C GLY A 301 -16.84 -9.19 -10.48
N TYR A 302 -15.94 -8.72 -9.63
CA TYR A 302 -15.70 -9.27 -8.30
C TYR A 302 -16.29 -8.40 -7.20
N TYR A 303 -17.59 -8.09 -7.28
CA TYR A 303 -18.25 -7.13 -6.39
C TYR A 303 -18.89 -7.81 -5.17
N ILE A 304 -18.65 -7.26 -3.98
CA ILE A 304 -19.20 -7.73 -2.70
C ILE A 304 -19.86 -6.55 -1.99
N GLU A 305 -21.05 -6.75 -1.43
CA GLU A 305 -21.75 -5.73 -0.65
C GLU A 305 -21.00 -5.42 0.67
N PRO A 306 -20.94 -4.14 1.10
CA PRO A 306 -20.38 -3.77 2.41
C PRO A 306 -21.07 -4.54 3.55
N ALA A 307 -20.30 -5.34 4.28
CA ALA A 307 -20.84 -6.20 5.33
C ALA A 307 -20.62 -5.62 6.73
N ILE A 308 -21.60 -5.78 7.61
CA ILE A 308 -21.48 -5.52 9.05
C ILE A 308 -21.90 -6.77 9.81
N PHE A 309 -21.01 -7.24 10.68
CA PHE A 309 -21.28 -8.31 11.65
C PHE A 309 -21.32 -7.74 13.07
N THR A 310 -22.31 -8.14 13.84
CA THR A 310 -22.40 -7.94 15.30
C THR A 310 -22.36 -9.27 16.03
N ASP A 311 -22.38 -9.24 17.36
CA ASP A 311 -22.30 -10.43 18.22
C ASP A 311 -21.02 -11.25 17.97
N VAL A 312 -19.97 -10.56 17.52
CA VAL A 312 -18.65 -11.12 17.27
C VAL A 312 -17.95 -11.29 18.62
N LYS A 313 -17.53 -12.52 18.93
CA LYS A 313 -16.76 -12.82 20.14
C LYS A 313 -15.31 -12.35 19.97
N ALA A 314 -14.74 -11.88 21.07
CA ALA A 314 -13.32 -11.49 21.16
C ALA A 314 -12.39 -12.72 21.08
#